data_AF-A0A101WAS4-F1
#
_entry.id   AF-A0A101WAS4-F1
#
_cell.length_a   1.000
_cell.length_b   1.000
_cell.length_c   1.000
_cell.angle_alpha   90.00
_cell.angle_beta   90.00
_cell.angle_gamma   90.00
#
_symmetry.space_group_name_H-M   'P 1'
#
loop_
_entity.id
_entity.type
_entity.pdbx_description
1 polymer ?
#
loop_
_entity_poly.entity_id
_entity_poly.type
_entity_poly.pdbx_seq_one_letter_code
_entity_poly.pdbx_strand_id
1 'polypeptide(L)'
;MKTEYTEEQKYLRAKKRVKSIKGFYVHLMVYLLVNAFLLIAKVFSDGGTEVLWEWQSYNTVLFWGIGLAFHAFGVFGMDILFGKNWEDQKIKEFMDKDKREFWE
;
A
#
# COMPACT_ATOMS: atom_id res chain seq x y z
N MET A 1 -23.27 -4.68 28.76
CA MET A 1 -23.33 -5.21 27.38
C MET A 1 -21.93 -5.63 26.97
N LYS A 2 -21.63 -6.93 27.01
CA LYS A 2 -20.35 -7.50 26.56
C LYS A 2 -20.47 -7.84 25.07
N THR A 3 -19.66 -7.15 24.26
CA THR A 3 -18.98 -7.63 23.04
C THR A 3 -19.81 -8.34 21.97
N GLU A 4 -20.66 -7.58 21.26
CA GLU A 4 -20.88 -7.83 19.83
C GLU A 4 -20.30 -6.63 19.07
N TYR A 5 -19.02 -6.73 18.66
CA TYR A 5 -18.61 -5.99 17.47
C TYR A 5 -19.49 -6.54 16.35
N THR A 6 -20.44 -5.74 15.87
CA THR A 6 -21.47 -6.21 14.94
C THR A 6 -20.79 -6.88 13.75
N GLU A 7 -21.32 -8.01 13.26
CA GLU A 7 -20.74 -8.72 12.11
C GLU A 7 -20.51 -7.79 10.90
N GLU A 8 -21.32 -6.74 10.79
CA GLU A 8 -21.15 -5.62 9.86
C GLU A 8 -19.80 -4.91 10.00
N GLN A 9 -19.35 -4.57 11.22
CA GLN A 9 -18.06 -3.91 11.45
C GLN A 9 -16.88 -4.79 11.03
N LYS A 10 -16.92 -6.09 11.35
CA LYS A 10 -15.90 -7.06 10.92
C LYS A 10 -15.86 -7.17 9.41
N TYR A 11 -17.03 -7.25 8.78
CA TYR A 11 -17.15 -7.29 7.33
C TYR A 11 -16.61 -6.02 6.66
N LEU A 12 -16.95 -4.83 7.16
CA LEU A 12 -16.46 -3.55 6.64
C LEU A 12 -14.94 -3.44 6.75
N ARG A 13 -14.34 -3.88 7.87
CA ARG A 13 -12.88 -3.92 8.03
C ARG A 13 -12.24 -4.86 7.01
N ALA A 14 -12.73 -6.10 6.90
CA ALA A 14 -12.22 -7.06 5.92
C ALA A 14 -12.33 -6.52 4.49
N LYS A 15 -13.45 -5.90 4.14
CA LYS A 15 -13.68 -5.26 2.84
C LYS A 15 -12.69 -4.13 2.56
N LYS A 16 -12.43 -3.25 3.55
CA LYS A 16 -11.44 -2.16 3.43
C LYS A 16 -10.04 -2.72 3.23
N ARG A 17 -9.68 -3.79 3.95
CA ARG A 17 -8.39 -4.47 3.80
C ARG A 17 -8.22 -5.10 2.43
N VAL A 18 -9.24 -5.79 1.92
CA VAL A 18 -9.19 -6.34 0.55
C VAL A 18 -9.06 -5.24 -0.48
N LYS A 19 -9.75 -4.10 -0.30
CA LYS A 19 -9.66 -2.95 -1.20
C LYS A 19 -8.23 -2.36 -1.23
N SER A 20 -7.57 -2.21 -0.10
CA SER A 20 -6.20 -1.69 -0.05
C SER A 20 -5.20 -2.66 -0.70
N ILE A 21 -5.32 -3.95 -0.44
CA ILE A 21 -4.49 -5.00 -1.09
C ILE A 21 -4.68 -4.97 -2.60
N LYS A 22 -5.93 -4.93 -3.10
CA LYS A 22 -6.20 -4.81 -4.53
C LYS A 22 -5.61 -3.53 -5.13
N GLY A 23 -5.74 -2.40 -4.43
CA GLY A 23 -5.14 -1.13 -4.85
C GLY A 23 -3.62 -1.21 -4.98
N PHE A 24 -2.95 -1.89 -4.05
CA PHE A 24 -1.51 -2.15 -4.15
C PHE A 24 -1.15 -3.00 -5.36
N TYR A 25 -1.85 -4.11 -5.61
CA TYR A 25 -1.56 -4.95 -6.77
C TYR A 25 -1.79 -4.23 -8.10
N VAL A 26 -2.80 -3.37 -8.19
CA VAL A 26 -3.00 -2.52 -9.38
C VAL A 26 -1.82 -1.57 -9.56
N HIS A 27 -1.38 -0.88 -8.49
CA HIS A 27 -0.23 0.01 -8.56
C HIS A 27 1.05 -0.74 -8.94
N LEU A 28 1.32 -1.90 -8.34
CA LEU A 28 2.45 -2.77 -8.68
C LEU A 28 2.41 -3.21 -10.15
N MET A 29 1.26 -3.63 -10.66
CA MET A 29 1.09 -4.05 -12.05
C MET A 29 1.35 -2.89 -13.01
N VAL A 30 0.78 -1.72 -12.75
CA VAL A 30 1.04 -0.51 -13.56
C VAL A 30 2.53 -0.15 -13.53
N TYR A 31 3.15 -0.18 -12.35
CA TYR A 31 4.58 0.07 -12.20
C TYR A 31 5.42 -0.89 -13.06
N LEU A 32 5.15 -2.19 -13.02
CA LEU A 32 5.90 -3.18 -13.81
C LEU A 32 5.70 -2.98 -15.31
N LEU A 33 4.45 -2.81 -15.76
CA LEU A 33 4.13 -2.66 -17.19
C LEU A 33 4.72 -1.38 -17.77
N VAL A 34 4.57 -0.25 -17.07
CA VAL A 34 5.09 1.04 -17.54
C VAL A 34 6.61 1.04 -17.56
N ASN A 35 7.28 0.56 -16.50
CA ASN A 35 8.74 0.53 -16.48
C ASN A 35 9.31 -0.46 -17.52
N ALA A 36 8.69 -1.62 -17.71
CA ALA A 36 9.08 -2.54 -18.78
C ALA A 36 8.93 -1.88 -20.15
N PHE A 37 7.80 -1.22 -20.41
CA PHE A 37 7.57 -0.48 -21.65
C PHE A 37 8.62 0.61 -21.88
N LEU A 38 8.95 1.41 -20.87
CA LEU A 38 9.95 2.48 -20.97
C LEU A 38 11.34 1.94 -21.28
N LEU A 39 11.78 0.87 -20.62
CA LEU A 39 13.09 0.26 -20.87
C LEU A 39 13.16 -0.34 -22.28
N ILE A 40 12.10 -1.04 -22.69
CA ILE A 40 12.01 -1.62 -24.03
C ILE A 40 12.04 -0.51 -25.10
N ALA A 41 11.20 0.52 -24.93
CA ALA A 41 11.16 1.66 -25.84
C ALA A 41 12.53 2.36 -25.94
N LYS A 42 13.25 2.49 -24.82
CA LYS A 42 14.59 3.09 -24.80
C LYS A 42 15.60 2.25 -25.60
N VAL A 43 15.59 0.94 -25.45
CA VAL A 43 16.46 0.02 -26.23
C VAL A 43 16.18 0.11 -27.72
N PHE A 44 14.90 0.18 -28.12
CA PHE A 44 14.53 0.32 -29.53
C PHE A 44 14.90 1.68 -30.10
N SER A 45 14.80 2.75 -29.32
CA SER A 45 15.13 4.11 -29.74
C SER A 45 16.64 4.30 -29.92
N ASP A 46 17.45 3.80 -29.00
CA ASP A 46 18.90 4.01 -28.99
C ASP A 46 19.66 2.93 -29.78
N GLY A 47 18.95 1.97 -30.38
CA GLY A 47 19.50 1.00 -31.32
C GLY A 47 20.40 -0.07 -30.68
N GLY A 48 20.34 -0.26 -29.36
CA GLY A 48 21.18 -1.22 -28.67
C GLY A 48 20.91 -1.35 -27.17
N THR A 49 21.49 -2.39 -26.56
CA THR A 49 21.35 -2.65 -25.11
C THR A 49 22.32 -1.84 -24.26
N GLU A 50 23.19 -1.03 -24.86
CA GLU A 50 24.17 -0.20 -24.14
C GLU A 50 23.49 0.76 -23.16
N VAL A 51 22.33 1.28 -23.56
CA VAL A 51 21.51 2.16 -22.74
C VAL A 51 21.01 1.52 -21.45
N LEU A 52 20.92 0.18 -21.38
CA LEU A 52 20.56 -0.53 -20.15
C LEU A 52 21.71 -0.56 -19.13
N TRP A 53 22.92 -0.18 -19.51
CA TRP A 53 24.06 -0.07 -18.59
C TRP A 53 24.21 1.34 -18.03
N GLU A 54 23.50 2.31 -18.60
CA GLU A 54 23.42 3.67 -18.07
C GLU A 54 22.57 3.70 -16.80
N TRP A 55 23.15 4.19 -15.71
CA TRP A 55 22.43 4.38 -14.45
C TRP A 55 21.16 5.23 -14.63
N GLN A 56 21.19 6.23 -15.52
CA GLN A 56 20.06 7.12 -15.77
C GLN A 56 18.80 6.37 -16.28
N SER A 57 18.97 5.23 -16.95
CA SER A 57 17.86 4.42 -17.45
C SER A 57 16.98 3.85 -16.33
N TYR A 58 17.50 3.77 -15.11
CA TYR A 58 16.79 3.23 -13.96
C TYR A 58 16.24 4.29 -13.00
N ASN A 59 16.46 5.58 -13.27
CA ASN A 59 15.95 6.65 -12.39
C ASN A 59 14.45 6.55 -12.18
N THR A 60 13.67 6.35 -13.25
CA THR A 60 12.21 6.21 -13.17
C THR A 60 11.81 5.02 -12.31
N VAL A 61 12.46 3.86 -12.51
CA VAL A 61 12.26 2.64 -11.73
C VAL A 61 12.54 2.91 -10.25
N LEU A 62 13.67 3.54 -9.93
CA LEU A 62 14.08 3.79 -8.56
C LEU A 62 13.15 4.76 -7.82
N PHE A 63 12.87 5.94 -8.41
CA PHE A 63 12.05 6.95 -7.74
C PHE A 63 10.60 6.50 -7.59
N TRP A 64 10.02 5.84 -8.59
CA TRP A 64 8.68 5.26 -8.46
C TRP A 64 8.67 4.04 -7.52
N GLY A 65 9.76 3.27 -7.52
CA GLY A 65 9.94 2.12 -6.63
C GLY A 65 9.90 2.52 -5.16
N ILE A 66 10.43 3.69 -4.80
CA ILE A 66 10.30 4.26 -3.45
C ILE A 66 8.82 4.51 -3.11
N GLY A 67 8.06 5.15 -4.00
CA GLY A 67 6.63 5.38 -3.80
C GLY A 67 5.83 4.08 -3.68
N LEU A 68 6.16 3.08 -4.49
CA LEU A 68 5.58 1.75 -4.42
C LEU A 68 5.91 1.04 -3.10
N ALA A 69 7.14 1.19 -2.59
CA ALA A 69 7.56 0.65 -1.31
C ALA A 69 6.80 1.28 -0.13
N PHE A 70 6.60 2.61 -0.15
CA PHE A 70 5.75 3.28 0.85
C PHE A 70 4.30 2.81 0.79
N HIS A 71 3.75 2.59 -0.41
CA HIS A 71 2.40 2.03 -0.56
C HIS A 71 2.32 0.60 -0.01
N ALA A 72 3.32 -0.25 -0.32
CA ALA A 72 3.42 -1.61 0.22
C ALA A 72 3.47 -1.58 1.74
N PHE A 73 4.28 -0.70 2.32
CA PHE A 73 4.39 -0.52 3.75
C PHE A 73 3.09 -0.04 4.39
N GLY A 74 2.39 0.91 3.77
CA GLY A 74 1.07 1.35 4.24
C GLY A 74 0.01 0.23 4.20
N VAL A 75 0.10 -0.68 3.23
CA VAL A 75 -0.85 -1.80 3.09
C VAL A 75 -0.49 -2.97 4.00
N PHE A 76 0.78 -3.38 4.09
CA PHE A 76 1.20 -4.60 4.78
C PHE A 76 2.04 -4.36 6.04
N GLY A 77 2.74 -3.22 6.11
CA GLY A 77 3.73 -2.93 7.15
C GLY A 77 3.14 -2.71 8.54
N MET A 78 1.93 -2.16 8.64
CA MET A 78 1.28 -1.93 9.94
C MET A 78 1.05 -3.23 10.72
N ASP A 79 0.64 -4.31 10.04
CA ASP A 79 0.44 -5.62 10.67
C ASP A 79 1.76 -6.27 11.09
N ILE A 80 2.84 -6.01 10.34
CA ILE A 80 4.18 -6.55 10.60
C ILE A 80 4.82 -5.83 11.79
N LEU A 81 4.69 -4.50 11.86
CA LEU A 81 5.35 -3.69 12.88
C LEU A 81 4.61 -3.65 14.22
N PHE A 82 3.28 -3.55 14.19
CA PHE A 82 2.48 -3.34 15.39
C PHE A 82 1.64 -4.56 15.79
N GLY A 83 1.62 -5.59 14.94
CA GLY A 83 0.84 -6.81 15.14
C GLY A 83 -0.62 -6.66 14.69
N LYS A 84 -1.25 -7.80 14.34
CA LYS A 84 -2.62 -7.88 13.78
C LYS A 84 -3.72 -7.23 14.63
N ASN A 85 -3.47 -7.01 15.93
CA ASN A 85 -4.46 -6.47 16.86
C ASN A 85 -4.31 -4.96 17.09
N TRP A 86 -3.28 -4.31 16.53
CA TRP A 86 -3.04 -2.88 16.76
C TRP A 86 -4.19 -2.01 16.23
N GLU A 87 -4.72 -2.33 15.04
CA GLU A 87 -5.83 -1.58 14.44
C GLU A 87 -7.08 -1.66 15.34
N ASP A 88 -7.34 -2.83 15.91
CA ASP A 88 -8.46 -3.07 16.85
C ASP A 88 -8.29 -2.28 18.15
N GLN A 89 -7.07 -2.27 18.69
CA GLN A 89 -6.75 -1.50 19.89
C GLN A 89 -6.94 0.00 19.66
N LYS A 90 -6.48 0.53 18.51
CA LYS A 90 -6.63 1.94 18.19
C LYS A 90 -8.06 2.36 17.90
N ILE A 91 -8.82 1.54 17.16
CA ILE A 91 -10.25 1.81 16.96
C ILE A 91 -10.98 1.88 18.30
N LYS A 92 -10.68 0.95 19.22
CA LYS A 92 -11.27 0.96 20.56
C LYS A 92 -10.85 2.20 21.36
N GLU A 93 -9.57 2.57 21.32
CA GLU A 93 -9.06 3.76 22.00
C GLU A 93 -9.77 5.05 21.53
N PHE A 94 -9.97 5.21 20.23
CA PHE A 94 -10.67 6.37 19.66
C PHE A 94 -12.16 6.38 20.03
N MET A 95 -12.84 5.23 19.91
CA MET A 95 -14.24 5.12 20.35
C MET A 95 -14.44 5.46 21.84
N ASP A 96 -13.50 5.06 22.70
CA ASP A 96 -13.56 5.34 24.12
C ASP A 96 -13.21 6.81 24.43
N LYS A 97 -12.38 7.46 23.61
CA LYS A 97 -12.13 8.91 23.68
C LYS A 97 -13.36 9.73 23.27
N ASP A 98 -13.97 9.43 22.12
CA ASP A 98 -15.18 10.12 21.65
C ASP A 98 -16.33 10.02 22.65
N LYS A 99 -16.50 8.86 23.29
CA LYS A 99 -17.50 8.72 24.36
C LYS A 99 -17.21 9.64 25.53
N ARG A 100 -15.97 9.74 25.99
CA ARG A 100 -15.61 10.60 27.14
C ARG A 100 -15.83 12.07 26.82
N GLU A 101 -15.46 12.54 25.63
CA GLU A 101 -15.75 13.91 25.18
C GLU A 101 -17.26 14.21 25.10
N PHE A 102 -18.10 13.22 24.82
CA PHE A 102 -19.55 13.43 24.76
C PHE A 102 -20.22 13.55 26.15
N TRP A 103 -19.54 13.13 27.22
CA TRP A 103 -20.05 13.15 28.59
C TRP A 103 -19.39 14.22 29.48
N GLU A 104 -18.43 14.98 28.95
CA GLU A 104 -17.83 16.17 29.55
C GLU A 104 -18.44 17.45 28.95
#